data_AF-A0A9E6B0N1-F1
#
_entry.id   AF-A0A9E6B0N1-F1
#
_cell.length_a   1.000
_cell.length_b   1.000
_cell.length_c   1.000
_cell.angle_alpha   90.00
_cell.angle_beta   90.00
_cell.angle_gamma   90.00
#
_symmetry.space_group_name_H-M   'P 1'
#
loop_
_entity.id
_entity.type
_entity.pdbx_description
1 polymer ?
#
loop_
_entity_poly.entity_id
_entity_poly.type
_entity_poly.pdbx_seq_one_letter_code
_entity_poly.pdbx_strand_id
1 'polypeptide(L)'
;MYKACRLRSFINQKSPSFSGIIGGNKKLEAEQLKAFKSMIEAKEAEKDIIEQQLLQKKEALNILEAKKTTLDSNVKLIAEEKNLKRQLVEKGHLSKFKYIQIQKQYNDTNGLLKETESAIVQAKNSIDEYQDRLESLSARHVDEA
;
A
#
# COMPACT_ATOMS: atom_id res chain seq x y z
N MET A 1 -8.61 26.36 -29.98
CA MET A 1 -9.72 25.39 -30.18
C MET A 1 -9.25 23.94 -30.17
N TYR A 2 -8.26 23.53 -30.96
CA TYR A 2 -7.76 22.14 -30.96
C TYR A 2 -7.33 21.61 -29.58
N LYS A 3 -6.52 22.39 -28.83
CA LYS A 3 -6.06 22.02 -27.48
C LYS A 3 -7.22 21.77 -26.51
N ALA A 4 -8.24 22.63 -26.52
CA ALA A 4 -9.43 22.47 -25.69
C ALA A 4 -10.23 21.21 -26.07
N CYS A 5 -10.37 20.94 -27.38
CA CYS A 5 -11.04 19.72 -27.86
C CYS A 5 -10.29 18.46 -27.41
N ARG A 6 -8.95 18.46 -27.52
CA ARG A 6 -8.10 17.36 -27.04
C ARG A 6 -8.25 17.12 -25.54
N LEU A 7 -8.17 18.17 -24.71
CA LEU A 7 -8.30 18.06 -23.26
C LEU A 7 -9.68 17.52 -22.87
N ARG A 8 -10.75 18.08 -23.41
CA ARG A 8 -12.12 17.58 -23.18
C ARG A 8 -12.27 16.12 -23.59
N SER A 9 -11.64 15.72 -24.69
CA SER A 9 -11.70 14.33 -25.18
C SER A 9 -10.89 13.38 -24.28
N PHE A 10 -9.77 13.85 -23.73
CA PHE A 10 -8.94 13.09 -22.78
C PHE A 10 -9.69 12.84 -21.47
N ILE A 11 -10.36 13.87 -20.95
CA ILE A 11 -11.25 13.79 -19.79
C ILE A 11 -12.37 12.77 -20.03
N ASN A 12 -13.06 12.88 -21.17
CA ASN A 12 -14.20 12.03 -21.50
C ASN A 12 -13.82 10.64 -22.04
N GLN A 13 -12.52 10.31 -22.09
CA GLN A 13 -12.00 9.07 -22.66
C GLN A 13 -12.52 8.76 -24.08
N LYS A 14 -12.69 9.81 -24.89
CA LYS A 14 -13.15 9.71 -26.28
C LYS A 14 -12.05 10.20 -27.22
N SER A 15 -12.02 9.70 -28.44
CA SER A 15 -11.11 10.26 -29.45
C SER A 15 -11.50 11.70 -29.78
N PRO A 16 -10.55 12.64 -29.89
CA PRO A 16 -10.87 14.02 -30.20
C PRO A 16 -11.34 14.16 -31.65
N SER A 17 -12.48 14.83 -31.82
CA SER A 17 -13.01 15.22 -33.12
C SER A 17 -12.75 16.70 -33.39
N PHE A 18 -12.20 17.01 -34.56
CA PHE A 18 -11.84 18.37 -34.96
C PHE A 18 -12.70 18.91 -36.11
N SER A 19 -13.69 18.15 -36.57
CA SER A 19 -14.52 18.47 -37.76
C SER A 19 -15.31 19.77 -37.66
N GLY A 20 -15.50 20.33 -36.46
CA GLY A 20 -16.19 21.60 -36.23
C GLY A 20 -15.29 22.84 -36.21
N ILE A 21 -13.99 22.72 -36.47
CA ILE A 21 -13.05 23.86 -36.41
C ILE A 21 -12.96 24.55 -37.78
N ILE A 22 -13.49 25.78 -37.86
CA ILE A 22 -13.44 26.62 -39.07
C ILE A 22 -11.98 26.95 -39.41
N GLY A 23 -11.55 26.69 -40.64
CA GLY A 23 -10.16 26.88 -41.09
C GLY A 23 -9.21 25.71 -40.78
N GLY A 24 -9.74 24.48 -40.78
CA GLY A 24 -9.05 23.23 -40.49
C GLY A 24 -7.63 23.11 -41.07
N ASN A 25 -6.66 22.75 -40.22
CA ASN A 25 -5.28 22.46 -40.65
C ASN A 25 -4.94 21.00 -40.32
N LYS A 26 -4.90 20.16 -41.35
CA LYS A 26 -4.64 18.72 -41.24
C LYS A 26 -3.35 18.38 -40.50
N LYS A 27 -2.30 19.22 -40.61
CA LYS A 27 -1.04 19.01 -39.90
C LYS A 27 -1.22 19.24 -38.39
N LEU A 28 -1.91 20.31 -38.02
CA LEU A 28 -2.23 20.59 -36.62
C LEU A 28 -3.15 19.53 -36.02
N GLU A 29 -4.14 19.03 -36.77
CA GLU A 29 -4.99 17.92 -36.34
C GLU A 29 -4.17 16.66 -36.01
N ALA A 30 -3.26 16.28 -36.91
CA ALA A 30 -2.38 15.12 -36.72
C ALA A 30 -1.46 15.29 -35.50
N GLU A 31 -0.90 16.48 -35.28
CA GLU A 31 -0.11 16.79 -34.09
C GLU A 31 -0.94 16.65 -32.79
N GLN A 32 -2.21 17.06 -32.82
CA GLN A 32 -3.08 17.00 -31.65
C GLN A 32 -3.55 15.58 -31.34
N LEU A 33 -3.78 14.76 -32.37
CA LEU A 33 -4.02 13.32 -32.22
C LEU A 33 -2.79 12.60 -31.65
N LYS A 34 -1.59 12.94 -32.12
CA LYS A 34 -0.34 12.36 -31.58
C LYS A 34 -0.17 12.74 -30.11
N ALA A 35 -0.38 14.00 -29.76
CA ALA A 35 -0.32 14.45 -28.37
C ALA A 35 -1.37 13.75 -27.50
N PHE A 36 -2.60 13.54 -28.01
CA PHE A 36 -3.63 12.79 -27.29
C PHE A 36 -3.20 11.36 -26.99
N LYS A 37 -2.66 10.63 -27.98
CA LYS A 37 -2.15 9.26 -27.80
C LYS A 37 -1.07 9.21 -26.74
N SER A 38 -0.08 10.10 -26.81
CA SER A 38 0.98 10.16 -25.81
C SER A 38 0.47 10.48 -24.40
N MET A 39 -0.60 11.28 -24.25
CA MET A 39 -1.23 11.51 -22.95
C MET A 39 -1.90 10.25 -22.39
N ILE A 40 -2.57 9.46 -23.23
CA ILE A 40 -3.17 8.18 -22.83
C ILE A 40 -2.08 7.17 -22.44
N GLU A 41 -1.05 7.02 -23.27
CA GLU A 41 0.09 6.13 -22.99
C GLU A 41 0.79 6.49 -21.68
N ALA A 42 1.00 7.78 -21.41
CA ALA A 42 1.60 8.24 -20.16
C ALA A 42 0.72 7.92 -18.95
N LYS A 43 -0.61 8.08 -19.06
CA LYS A 43 -1.56 7.76 -17.99
C LYS A 43 -1.57 6.26 -17.68
N GLU A 44 -1.63 5.41 -18.70
CA GLU A 44 -1.60 3.96 -18.48
C GLU A 44 -0.27 3.52 -17.88
N ALA A 45 0.86 4.08 -18.33
CA ALA A 45 2.16 3.79 -17.72
C ALA A 45 2.24 4.21 -16.24
N GLU A 46 1.68 5.38 -15.88
CA GLU A 46 1.60 5.83 -14.49
C GLU A 46 0.72 4.90 -13.65
N LYS A 47 -0.44 4.50 -14.19
CA LYS A 47 -1.35 3.55 -13.56
C LYS A 47 -0.65 2.21 -13.28
N ASP A 48 0.03 1.64 -14.28
CA ASP A 48 0.76 0.38 -14.15
C ASP A 48 1.82 0.46 -13.05
N ILE A 49 2.57 1.56 -12.97
CA ILE A 49 3.57 1.78 -11.92
C ILE A 49 2.92 1.77 -10.52
N ILE A 50 1.80 2.48 -10.35
CA ILE A 50 1.09 2.55 -9.06
C ILE A 50 0.55 1.17 -8.69
N GLU A 51 -0.01 0.41 -9.64
CA GLU A 51 -0.50 -0.95 -9.41
C GLU A 51 0.62 -1.91 -8.99
N GLN A 52 1.80 -1.83 -9.62
CA GLN A 52 2.96 -2.63 -9.22
C GLN A 52 3.44 -2.26 -7.79
N GLN A 53 3.44 -0.98 -7.45
CA GLN A 53 3.79 -0.53 -6.11
C GLN A 53 2.77 -1.01 -5.05
N LEU A 54 1.49 -1.04 -5.41
CA LEU A 54 0.43 -1.57 -4.56
C LEU A 54 0.61 -3.08 -4.31
N LEU A 55 0.95 -3.83 -5.35
CA LEU A 55 1.23 -5.27 -5.24
C LEU A 55 2.38 -5.53 -4.26
N GLN A 56 3.51 -4.84 -4.43
CA GLN A 56 4.68 -4.98 -3.55
C GLN A 56 4.34 -4.65 -2.09
N LYS A 57 3.52 -3.63 -1.84
CA LYS A 57 3.10 -3.28 -0.48
C LYS A 57 2.19 -4.33 0.15
N LYS A 58 1.27 -4.90 -0.64
CA LYS A 58 0.40 -6.01 -0.19
C LYS A 58 1.23 -7.26 0.15
N GLU A 59 2.25 -7.58 -0.64
CA GLU A 59 3.17 -8.66 -0.33
C GLU A 59 3.95 -8.41 0.96
N ALA A 60 4.47 -7.19 1.16
CA ALA A 60 5.14 -6.81 2.40
C ALA A 60 4.21 -6.93 3.62
N LEU A 61 2.95 -6.53 3.48
CA LEU A 61 1.92 -6.71 4.52
C LEU A 61 1.72 -8.19 4.85
N ASN A 62 1.58 -9.06 3.85
CA ASN A 62 1.40 -10.49 4.06
C ASN A 62 2.57 -11.11 4.85
N ILE A 63 3.80 -10.69 4.56
CA ILE A 63 4.99 -11.13 5.30
C ILE A 63 4.91 -10.70 6.78
N LEU A 64 4.49 -9.46 7.04
CA LEU A 64 4.32 -8.96 8.40
C LEU A 64 3.21 -9.70 9.16
N GLU A 65 2.08 -10.01 8.50
CA GLU A 65 0.97 -10.77 9.11
C GLU A 65 1.38 -12.22 9.44
N ALA A 66 2.16 -12.86 8.57
CA ALA A 66 2.74 -14.18 8.85
C ALA A 66 3.72 -14.13 10.04
N LYS A 67 4.57 -13.10 10.10
CA LYS A 67 5.49 -12.86 11.22
C LYS A 67 4.73 -12.63 12.53
N LYS A 68 3.65 -11.83 12.50
CA LYS A 68 2.77 -11.60 13.64
C LYS A 68 2.19 -12.91 14.16
N THR A 69 1.67 -13.76 13.28
CA THR A 69 1.07 -15.06 13.67
C THR A 69 2.08 -15.96 14.40
N THR A 70 3.32 -16.00 13.90
CA THR A 70 4.42 -16.73 14.54
C THR A 70 4.76 -16.14 15.91
N LEU A 71 4.91 -14.81 16.00
CA LEU A 71 5.24 -14.14 17.26
C LEU A 71 4.13 -14.29 18.30
N ASP A 72 2.86 -14.20 17.90
CA ASP A 72 1.72 -14.40 18.80
C ASP A 72 1.72 -15.80 19.41
N SER A 73 1.96 -16.83 18.59
CA SER A 73 2.09 -18.21 19.05
C SER A 73 3.24 -18.38 20.04
N ASN A 74 4.40 -17.77 19.76
CA ASN A 74 5.56 -17.81 20.65
C ASN A 74 5.30 -17.09 21.98
N VAL A 75 4.65 -15.93 21.94
CA VAL A 75 4.29 -15.16 23.15
C VAL A 75 3.38 -15.99 24.05
N LYS A 76 2.40 -16.71 23.49
CA LYS A 76 1.51 -17.61 24.26
C LYS A 76 2.29 -18.72 24.94
N LEU A 77 3.14 -19.45 24.21
CA LEU A 77 3.95 -20.54 24.77
C LEU A 77 4.89 -20.05 25.88
N ILE A 78 5.58 -18.93 25.65
CA ILE A 78 6.49 -18.35 26.64
C ILE A 78 5.71 -17.85 27.86
N ALA A 79 4.50 -17.30 27.68
CA ALA A 79 3.64 -16.88 28.79
C ALA A 79 3.24 -18.06 29.68
N GLU A 80 2.88 -19.19 29.08
CA GLU A 80 2.56 -20.43 29.79
C GLU A 80 3.76 -20.93 30.58
N GLU A 81 4.93 -21.04 29.95
CA GLU A 81 6.18 -21.45 30.62
C GLU A 81 6.53 -20.51 31.78
N LYS A 82 6.40 -19.20 31.56
CA LYS A 82 6.63 -18.17 32.57
C LYS A 82 5.70 -18.36 33.77
N ASN A 83 4.43 -18.66 33.55
CA ASN A 83 3.46 -18.90 34.63
C ASN A 83 3.83 -20.16 35.43
N LEU A 84 4.19 -21.26 34.75
CA LEU A 84 4.65 -22.48 35.41
C LEU A 84 5.91 -22.22 36.26
N LYS A 85 6.90 -21.53 35.69
CA LYS A 85 8.13 -21.16 36.39
C LYS A 85 7.87 -20.26 37.61
N ARG A 86 6.90 -19.34 37.53
CA ARG A 86 6.48 -18.52 38.68
C ARG A 86 6.01 -19.41 39.84
N GLN A 87 5.10 -20.34 39.57
CA GLN A 87 4.56 -21.25 40.59
C GLN A 87 5.66 -22.12 41.23
N LEU A 88 6.65 -22.57 40.45
CA LEU A 88 7.77 -23.34 40.97
C LEU A 88 8.70 -22.49 41.86
N VAL A 89 8.93 -21.22 41.53
CA VAL A 89 9.69 -20.30 42.39
C VAL A 89 8.95 -20.06 43.71
N GLU A 90 7.64 -19.83 43.66
CA GLU A 90 6.80 -19.62 44.86
C GLU A 90 6.84 -20.82 45.82
N LYS A 91 6.95 -22.03 45.27
CA LYS A 91 7.11 -23.28 46.05
C LYS A 91 8.57 -23.58 46.44
N GLY A 92 9.52 -22.74 46.07
CA GLY A 92 10.96 -22.94 46.35
C GLY A 92 11.63 -24.03 45.50
N HIS A 93 10.97 -24.54 44.46
CA HIS A 93 11.47 -25.60 43.58
C HIS A 93 12.26 -25.10 42.37
N LEU A 94 12.34 -23.78 42.17
CA LEU A 94 13.08 -23.15 41.08
C LEU A 94 13.80 -21.88 41.56
N SER A 95 15.00 -21.64 41.04
CA SER A 95 15.70 -20.38 41.27
C SER A 95 14.96 -19.20 40.63
N LYS A 96 14.86 -18.09 41.38
CA LYS A 96 14.33 -16.81 40.90
C LYS A 96 15.06 -16.32 39.63
N PHE A 97 16.35 -16.64 39.48
CA PHE A 97 17.12 -16.30 38.28
C PHE A 97 16.51 -16.92 37.00
N LYS A 98 16.11 -18.20 37.05
CA LYS A 98 15.47 -18.88 35.91
C LYS A 98 14.12 -18.26 35.56
N TYR A 99 13.39 -17.75 36.55
CA TYR A 99 12.15 -17.01 36.32
C TYR A 99 12.41 -15.65 35.66
N ILE A 100 13.44 -14.92 36.09
CA ILE A 100 13.83 -13.65 35.46
C ILE A 100 14.23 -13.85 33.99
N GLN A 101 14.95 -14.93 33.67
CA GLN A 101 15.33 -15.25 32.30
C GLN A 101 14.10 -15.44 31.38
N ILE A 102 13.12 -16.24 31.81
CA ILE A 102 11.90 -16.45 31.00
C ILE A 102 11.04 -15.18 30.93
N GLN A 103 11.01 -14.36 31.99
CA GLN A 103 10.33 -13.07 31.98
C GLN A 103 10.96 -12.10 30.98
N LYS A 104 12.30 -12.07 30.88
CA LYS A 104 13.00 -11.27 29.87
C LYS A 104 12.65 -11.74 28.46
N GLN A 105 12.74 -13.04 28.20
CA GLN A 105 12.39 -13.62 26.90
C GLN A 105 10.94 -13.32 26.51
N TYR A 106 10.00 -13.39 27.47
CA TYR A 106 8.61 -13.00 27.25
C TYR A 106 8.50 -11.52 26.84
N ASN A 107 9.15 -10.64 27.58
CA ASN A 107 9.11 -9.21 27.31
C ASN A 107 9.72 -8.88 25.94
N ASP A 108 10.86 -9.48 25.60
CA ASP A 108 11.54 -9.28 24.32
C ASP A 108 10.64 -9.74 23.15
N THR A 109 10.08 -10.95 23.24
CA THR A 109 9.20 -11.50 22.19
C THR A 109 7.90 -10.70 22.05
N ASN A 110 7.32 -10.27 23.17
CA ASN A 110 6.12 -9.44 23.18
C ASN A 110 6.38 -8.02 22.64
N GLY A 111 7.58 -7.49 22.85
CA GLY A 111 8.04 -6.24 22.24
C GLY A 111 8.05 -6.36 20.71
N LEU A 112 8.71 -7.40 20.19
CA LEU A 112 8.75 -7.68 18.76
C LEU A 112 7.36 -7.87 18.13
N LEU A 113 6.43 -8.50 18.87
CA LEU A 113 5.03 -8.64 18.42
C LEU A 113 4.38 -7.27 18.23
N LYS A 114 4.47 -6.39 19.24
CA LYS A 114 3.91 -5.03 19.18
C LYS A 114 4.53 -4.18 18.09
N GLU A 115 5.85 -4.27 17.89
CA GLU A 115 6.54 -3.61 16.79
C GLU A 115 6.02 -4.09 15.43
N THR A 116 5.81 -5.40 15.29
CA THR A 116 5.25 -6.00 14.06
C THR A 116 3.80 -5.55 13.83
N GLU A 117 2.99 -5.46 14.88
CA GLU A 117 1.62 -4.92 14.78
C GLU A 117 1.60 -3.46 14.34
N SER A 118 2.50 -2.63 14.87
CA SER A 118 2.66 -1.23 14.43
C SER A 118 3.06 -1.15 12.95
N ALA A 119 4.01 -1.99 12.52
CA ALA A 119 4.43 -2.06 11.12
C ALA A 119 3.28 -2.50 10.19
N ILE A 120 2.40 -3.41 10.64
CA ILE A 120 1.20 -3.82 9.89
C ILE A 120 0.26 -2.62 9.67
N VAL A 121 0.03 -1.81 10.71
CA VAL A 121 -0.83 -0.61 10.58
C VAL A 121 -0.23 0.38 9.59
N GLN A 122 1.08 0.63 9.67
CA GLN A 122 1.76 1.51 8.71
C GLN A 122 1.70 0.98 7.27
N ALA A 123 1.86 -0.34 7.09
CA ALA A 123 1.75 -0.97 5.79
C ALA A 123 0.34 -0.83 5.20
N LYS A 124 -0.72 -0.99 6.02
CA LYS A 124 -2.12 -0.79 5.61
C LYS A 124 -2.38 0.66 5.19
N ASN A 125 -1.99 1.63 6.01
CA ASN A 125 -2.13 3.04 5.65
C ASN A 125 -1.41 3.40 4.34
N SER A 126 -0.24 2.79 4.10
CA SER A 126 0.49 3.01 2.85
C SER A 126 -0.15 2.33 1.64
N ILE A 127 -0.88 1.22 1.83
CA ILE A 127 -1.70 0.61 0.79
C ILE A 127 -2.86 1.54 0.46
N ASP A 128 -3.58 2.03 1.47
CA ASP A 128 -4.71 2.94 1.30
C ASP A 128 -4.31 4.21 0.53
N GLU A 129 -3.18 4.83 0.89
CA GLU A 129 -2.64 5.99 0.16
C GLU A 129 -2.42 5.71 -1.34
N TYR A 130 -1.96 4.52 -1.68
CA TYR A 130 -1.71 4.16 -3.08
C TYR A 130 -2.99 3.80 -3.83
N GLN A 131 -4.01 3.29 -3.13
CA GLN A 131 -5.35 3.14 -3.69
C GLN A 131 -5.97 4.52 -3.98
N ASP A 132 -5.86 5.46 -3.04
CA ASP A 132 -6.32 6.83 -3.23
C ASP A 132 -5.61 7.53 -4.41
N ARG A 133 -4.31 7.27 -4.60
CA ARG A 133 -3.56 7.78 -5.76
C ARG A 133 -4.08 7.20 -7.08
N LEU A 134 -4.40 5.90 -7.11
CA LEU A 134 -4.97 5.23 -8.29
C LEU A 134 -6.38 5.78 -8.63
N GLU A 135 -7.20 5.99 -7.60
CA GLU A 135 -8.51 6.62 -7.74
C GLU A 135 -8.38 8.08 -8.21
N SER A 136 -7.45 8.84 -7.63
CA SER A 136 -7.15 10.22 -8.02
C SER A 136 -6.66 10.33 -9.47
N LEU A 137 -5.86 9.38 -9.95
CA LEU A 137 -5.45 9.31 -11.37
C LEU A 137 -6.65 9.12 -12.30
N SER A 138 -7.70 8.46 -11.80
CA SER A 138 -8.96 8.28 -12.51
C SER A 138 -9.86 9.52 -12.42
N ALA A 139 -9.89 10.19 -11.26
CA ALA A 139 -10.78 11.30 -10.94
C ALA A 139 -10.27 12.70 -11.37
N ARG A 140 -8.95 12.98 -11.33
CA ARG A 140 -8.34 14.29 -11.65
C ARG A 140 -8.72 14.88 -13.00
N HIS A 141 -9.24 14.06 -13.91
CA HIS A 141 -9.65 14.52 -15.21
C HIS A 141 -11.17 14.75 -15.30
N VAL A 142 -11.99 14.28 -14.37
CA VAL A 142 -13.44 14.55 -14.36
C VAL A 142 -13.74 15.97 -13.87
N ASP A 143 -13.00 16.49 -12.89
CA ASP A 143 -13.25 17.81 -12.27
C ASP A 143 -12.71 19.01 -13.06
N GLU A 144 -11.92 18.79 -14.12
CA GLU A 144 -11.48 19.84 -15.05
C GLU A 144 -12.47 20.09 -16.22
N ALA A 145 -13.69 19.53 -16.15
CA ALA A 145 -14.77 19.64 -17.15
C ALA A 145 -15.78 20.76 -16.86
#